data_AF-F6BA96-F1
#
_entry.id   AF-F6BA96-F1
#
_cell.length_a   1.000
_cell.length_b   1.000
_cell.length_c   1.000
_cell.angle_alpha   90.00
_cell.angle_beta   90.00
_cell.angle_gamma   90.00
#
_symmetry.space_group_name_H-M   'P 1'
#
loop_
_entity.id
_entity.type
_entity.pdbx_description
1 polymer ?
#
loop_
_entity_poly.entity_id
_entity_poly.type
_entity_poly.pdbx_seq_one_letter_code
_entity_poly.pdbx_strand_id
1 'polypeptide(L)'
;MDLFNREKEINEIMSIIESEPNFIYFLYGPINSGKTALINEIINNRLDKDKYVVFYFDLREIFISKYDDFIEVLFEEYNENKKPVEIIKGLIKDTPLLFGVPVPKNTLEELLNKKTTKNVFRYITNILLEIKKSGKIPIIILDELQKIGDLKINGFLIYELFNYFISLTKHKHLCHVFCLSSDSLFIEKVYSEAILNGRAKYLLVDDFDKETAIKFMDFLSKRILNKKLSNEEKELIYSYVGGKSIDIIYIIQELKNKNLEEILDYLLKDAIQKLDMFLEILNYSKPKIEIGNEIIELKKEDIINALRLFKEKYMINKKEIPTPVYMYLVKKNILFLNPVEGTLRPQSFLIWNGIKRLI
;
A
#
# COMPACT_ATOMS: atom_id res chain seq x y z
N MET A 1 -0.37 -18.88 0.31
CA MET A 1 -0.80 -19.04 -1.10
C MET A 1 0.30 -18.43 -1.92
N ASP A 2 1.04 -19.21 -2.71
CA ASP A 2 2.20 -18.71 -3.46
C ASP A 2 1.81 -17.50 -4.31
N LEU A 3 2.65 -16.46 -4.30
CA LEU A 3 2.41 -15.25 -5.08
C LEU A 3 2.53 -15.59 -6.57
N PHE A 4 1.44 -15.39 -7.31
CA PHE A 4 1.43 -15.70 -8.74
C PHE A 4 1.93 -14.53 -9.58
N ASN A 5 2.89 -14.80 -10.47
CA ASN A 5 3.32 -13.95 -11.57
C ASN A 5 3.53 -12.46 -11.23
N ARG A 6 4.40 -12.20 -10.25
CA ARG A 6 4.93 -10.87 -9.88
C ARG A 6 6.44 -10.79 -10.04
N GLU A 7 7.02 -11.63 -10.90
CA GLU A 7 8.47 -11.77 -11.03
C GLU A 7 9.15 -10.47 -11.47
N LYS A 8 8.48 -9.63 -12.27
CA LYS A 8 9.01 -8.32 -12.64
C LYS A 8 9.16 -7.42 -11.41
N GLU A 9 8.10 -7.30 -10.61
CA GLU A 9 8.09 -6.49 -9.39
C GLU A 9 9.04 -7.06 -8.32
N ILE A 10 9.11 -8.39 -8.19
CA ILE A 10 10.08 -9.08 -7.32
C ILE A 10 11.49 -8.74 -7.75
N ASN A 11 11.83 -8.91 -9.04
CA ASN A 11 13.19 -8.67 -9.54
C ASN A 11 13.61 -7.20 -9.38
N GLU A 12 12.68 -6.26 -9.59
CA GLU A 12 12.92 -4.84 -9.36
C GLU A 12 13.24 -4.56 -7.88
N ILE A 13 12.43 -5.07 -6.95
CA ILE A 13 12.64 -4.89 -5.51
C ILE A 13 13.91 -5.61 -5.04
N MET A 14 14.18 -6.82 -5.53
CA MET A 14 15.41 -7.56 -5.20
C MET A 14 16.65 -6.83 -5.71
N SER A 15 16.63 -6.30 -6.93
CA SER A 15 17.74 -5.48 -7.46
C SER A 15 17.99 -4.25 -6.59
N ILE A 16 16.93 -3.62 -6.06
CA ILE A 16 17.05 -2.51 -5.11
C ILE A 16 17.71 -2.98 -3.80
N ILE A 17 17.25 -4.08 -3.22
CA ILE A 17 17.75 -4.62 -1.94
C ILE A 17 19.20 -5.13 -2.06
N GLU A 18 19.60 -5.63 -3.23
CA GLU A 18 20.97 -6.09 -3.49
C GLU A 18 21.95 -4.94 -3.72
N SER A 19 21.44 -3.77 -4.11
CA SER A 19 22.22 -2.55 -4.26
C SER A 19 22.48 -1.85 -2.91
N GLU A 20 23.31 -0.80 -2.91
CA GLU A 20 23.49 0.00 -1.71
C GLU A 20 22.23 0.83 -1.40
N PRO A 21 21.77 0.93 -0.13
CA PRO A 21 20.65 1.79 0.23
C PRO A 21 20.85 3.21 -0.28
N ASN A 22 19.87 3.80 -0.97
CA ASN A 22 20.07 5.05 -1.70
C ASN A 22 18.84 5.98 -1.71
N PHE A 23 17.64 5.42 -1.75
CA PHE A 23 16.36 6.13 -1.81
C PHE A 23 15.37 5.56 -0.81
N ILE A 24 14.33 6.34 -0.54
CA ILE A 24 13.08 5.84 0.05
C ILE A 24 12.21 5.30 -1.07
N TYR A 25 11.74 4.06 -0.96
CA TYR A 25 10.90 3.44 -1.98
C TYR A 25 9.44 3.38 -1.51
N PHE A 26 8.57 4.12 -2.20
CA PHE A 26 7.14 4.09 -1.96
C PHE A 26 6.49 3.05 -2.87
N LEU A 27 6.02 1.94 -2.30
CA LEU A 27 5.20 0.96 -3.02
C LEU A 27 3.74 1.38 -2.91
N TYR A 28 3.12 1.67 -4.05
CA TYR A 28 1.74 2.14 -4.08
C TYR A 28 0.94 1.46 -5.18
N GLY A 29 -0.38 1.56 -5.09
CA GLY A 29 -1.27 0.93 -6.07
C GLY A 29 -2.69 0.82 -5.53
N PRO A 30 -3.65 0.39 -6.36
CA PRO A 30 -5.04 0.25 -5.96
C PRO A 30 -5.21 -0.62 -4.72
N ILE A 31 -6.34 -0.43 -4.02
CA ILE A 31 -6.70 -1.31 -2.91
C ILE A 31 -6.83 -2.74 -3.44
N ASN A 32 -6.26 -3.68 -2.68
CA ASN A 32 -6.20 -5.11 -2.98
C ASN A 32 -5.38 -5.50 -4.22
N SER A 33 -4.44 -4.65 -4.68
CA SER A 33 -3.52 -5.00 -5.78
C SER A 33 -2.42 -6.03 -5.42
N GLY A 34 -2.26 -6.36 -4.13
CA GLY A 34 -1.32 -7.37 -3.66
C GLY A 34 0.02 -6.84 -3.15
N LYS A 35 0.14 -5.55 -2.80
CA LYS A 35 1.36 -4.92 -2.24
C LYS A 35 1.95 -5.67 -1.03
N THR A 36 1.14 -5.88 0.01
CA THR A 36 1.56 -6.59 1.23
C THR A 36 1.94 -8.04 0.91
N ALA A 37 1.18 -8.71 0.04
CA ALA A 37 1.50 -10.07 -0.39
C ALA A 37 2.83 -10.15 -1.16
N LEU A 38 3.14 -9.16 -2.01
CA LEU A 38 4.40 -9.04 -2.74
C LEU A 38 5.58 -8.90 -1.78
N ILE A 39 5.49 -8.00 -0.80
CA ILE A 39 6.56 -7.81 0.18
C ILE A 39 6.74 -9.06 1.04
N ASN A 40 5.66 -9.69 1.50
CA ASN A 40 5.73 -10.90 2.30
C ASN A 40 6.35 -12.08 1.53
N GLU A 41 6.09 -12.21 0.23
CA GLU A 41 6.76 -13.20 -0.62
C GLU A 41 8.27 -12.97 -0.66
N ILE A 42 8.70 -11.72 -0.82
CA ILE A 42 10.12 -11.35 -0.86
C ILE A 42 10.80 -11.69 0.47
N ILE A 43 10.20 -11.26 1.58
CA ILE A 43 10.77 -11.47 2.92
C ILE A 43 10.92 -12.96 3.23
N ASN A 44 9.89 -13.75 2.95
CA ASN A 44 9.84 -15.14 3.40
C ASN A 44 10.60 -16.09 2.46
N ASN A 45 10.58 -15.82 1.15
CA ASN A 45 11.00 -16.79 0.14
C ASN A 45 12.15 -16.34 -0.78
N ARG A 46 12.48 -15.04 -0.81
CA ARG A 46 13.51 -14.49 -1.74
C ARG A 46 14.72 -13.89 -1.02
N LEU A 47 14.54 -13.34 0.18
CA LEU A 47 15.65 -12.75 0.92
C LEU A 47 16.60 -13.81 1.49
N ASP A 48 17.90 -13.51 1.37
CA ASP A 48 18.95 -14.22 2.09
C ASP A 48 18.87 -13.86 3.59
N LYS A 49 18.39 -14.81 4.39
CA LYS A 49 18.18 -14.65 5.85
C LYS A 49 19.49 -14.43 6.62
N ASP A 50 20.62 -14.84 6.05
CA ASP A 50 21.93 -14.63 6.65
C ASP A 50 22.44 -13.22 6.36
N LYS A 51 22.01 -12.62 5.25
CA LYS A 51 22.42 -11.27 4.83
C LYS A 51 21.52 -10.15 5.33
N TYR A 52 20.20 -10.37 5.47
CA TYR A 52 19.25 -9.28 5.75
C TYR A 52 18.53 -9.43 7.11
N VAL A 53 18.15 -8.29 7.68
CA VAL A 53 17.25 -8.20 8.85
C VAL A 53 16.14 -7.21 8.54
N VAL A 54 14.89 -7.65 8.59
CA VAL A 54 13.70 -6.89 8.22
C VAL A 54 12.97 -6.44 9.48
N PHE A 55 12.76 -5.13 9.61
CA PHE A 55 11.82 -4.53 10.56
C PHE A 55 10.55 -4.15 9.80
N TYR A 56 9.45 -4.84 10.08
CA TYR A 56 8.17 -4.65 9.42
C TYR A 56 7.16 -4.06 10.40
N PHE A 57 6.73 -2.84 10.14
CA PHE A 57 5.74 -2.13 10.94
C PHE A 57 4.41 -2.08 10.19
N ASP A 58 3.42 -2.87 10.62
CA ASP A 58 2.06 -2.78 10.10
C ASP A 58 1.26 -1.71 10.87
N LEU A 59 1.11 -0.53 10.28
CA LEU A 59 0.35 0.55 10.91
C LEU A 59 -1.16 0.33 10.85
N ARG A 60 -1.64 -0.75 10.24
CA ARG A 60 -3.06 -1.12 10.20
C ARG A 60 -3.53 -1.78 11.50
N GLU A 61 -2.65 -2.51 12.18
CA GLU A 61 -3.00 -3.33 13.34
C GLU A 61 -3.28 -2.51 14.60
N ILE A 62 -2.73 -1.29 14.66
CA ILE A 62 -2.77 -0.44 15.86
C ILE A 62 -3.52 0.86 15.55
N PHE A 63 -4.39 1.26 16.48
CA PHE A 63 -5.04 2.56 16.41
C PHE A 63 -4.06 3.66 16.81
N ILE A 64 -3.56 4.42 15.83
CA ILE A 64 -2.60 5.49 16.04
C ILE A 64 -3.33 6.83 16.05
N SER A 65 -3.48 7.41 17.24
CA SER A 65 -4.19 8.68 17.45
C SER A 65 -3.30 9.81 17.94
N LYS A 66 -2.19 9.46 18.58
CA LYS A 66 -1.19 10.39 19.13
C LYS A 66 0.22 9.89 18.87
N TYR A 67 1.20 10.72 19.23
CA TYR A 67 2.62 10.40 19.12
C TYR A 67 3.01 9.09 19.79
N ASP A 68 2.60 8.95 21.05
CA ASP A 68 3.04 7.84 21.89
C ASP A 68 2.62 6.51 21.25
N ASP A 69 1.39 6.44 20.70
CA ASP A 69 0.89 5.28 19.96
C ASP A 69 1.81 4.91 18.80
N PHE A 70 2.29 5.89 18.02
CA PHE A 70 3.21 5.65 16.92
C PHE A 70 4.57 5.14 17.41
N ILE A 71 5.09 5.70 18.51
CA ILE A 71 6.36 5.27 19.06
C ILE A 71 6.27 3.83 19.57
N GLU A 72 5.20 3.49 20.27
CA GLU A 72 4.96 2.12 20.76
C GLU A 72 4.93 1.11 19.60
N VAL A 73 4.33 1.45 18.46
CA VAL A 73 4.32 0.60 17.25
C VAL A 73 5.73 0.27 16.73
N LEU A 74 6.71 1.16 16.94
CA LEU A 74 8.08 0.93 16.45
C LEU A 74 8.86 -0.06 17.32
N PHE A 75 8.36 -0.44 18.49
CA PHE A 75 9.14 -1.13 19.50
C PHE A 75 8.49 -2.42 19.97
N GLU A 76 9.32 -3.40 20.32
CA GLU A 76 8.90 -4.62 20.99
C GLU A 76 9.58 -4.70 22.36
N GLU A 77 8.78 -4.57 23.42
CA GLU A 77 9.28 -4.54 24.79
C GLU A 77 9.77 -5.92 25.25
N TYR A 78 10.88 -5.93 25.99
CA TYR A 78 11.33 -7.12 26.70
C TYR A 78 11.85 -6.81 28.12
N ASN A 79 11.75 -7.79 29.01
CA ASN A 79 12.06 -7.67 30.44
C ASN A 79 13.43 -8.28 30.84
N GLU A 80 14.30 -8.57 29.88
CA GLU A 80 15.59 -9.22 30.12
C GLU A 80 16.77 -8.23 30.21
N ASN A 81 17.79 -8.55 31.00
CA ASN A 81 19.07 -7.83 31.02
C ASN A 81 19.98 -8.24 29.84
N LYS A 82 19.41 -8.39 28.64
CA LYS A 82 20.15 -8.69 27.40
C LYS A 82 20.28 -7.44 26.55
N LYS A 83 21.34 -7.36 25.76
CA LYS A 83 21.46 -6.28 24.78
C LYS A 83 20.45 -6.48 23.65
N PRO A 84 19.86 -5.40 23.07
CA PRO A 84 18.89 -5.53 21.98
C PRO A 84 19.38 -6.40 20.81
N VAL A 85 20.68 -6.33 20.47
CA VAL A 85 21.26 -7.14 19.39
C VAL A 85 21.33 -8.62 19.72
N GLU A 86 21.45 -8.99 20.99
CA GLU A 86 21.39 -10.39 21.41
C GLU A 86 19.96 -10.93 21.26
N ILE A 87 18.96 -10.11 21.57
CA ILE A 87 17.54 -10.42 21.30
C ILE A 87 17.32 -10.60 19.79
N ILE A 88 17.77 -9.64 18.98
CA ILE A 88 17.69 -9.71 17.52
C ILE A 88 18.32 -11.00 17.00
N LYS A 89 19.55 -11.33 17.41
CA LYS A 89 20.24 -12.57 17.00
C LYS A 89 19.48 -13.84 17.38
N GLY A 90 18.75 -13.83 18.50
CA GLY A 90 17.89 -14.93 18.91
C GLY A 90 16.65 -15.06 18.03
N LEU A 91 15.97 -13.94 17.77
CA LEU A 91 14.73 -13.88 16.99
C LEU A 91 14.95 -14.20 15.50
N ILE A 92 16.08 -13.77 14.93
CA ILE A 92 16.32 -13.92 13.49
C ILE A 92 16.86 -15.28 13.04
N LYS A 93 16.89 -16.29 13.92
CA LYS A 93 17.39 -17.64 13.57
C LYS A 93 16.48 -18.35 12.56
N ASP A 94 15.17 -18.18 12.70
CA ASP A 94 14.18 -18.89 11.88
C ASP A 94 13.57 -18.00 10.78
N THR A 95 13.55 -16.69 11.02
CA THR A 95 12.96 -15.68 10.14
C THR A 95 13.82 -14.41 10.10
N PRO A 96 14.01 -13.75 8.94
CA PRO A 96 14.70 -12.46 8.90
C PRO A 96 13.82 -11.32 9.44
N LEU A 97 12.57 -11.60 9.82
CA LEU A 97 11.51 -10.64 10.11
C LEU A 97 11.37 -10.33 11.61
N LEU A 98 11.25 -9.05 11.94
CA LEU A 98 10.93 -8.51 13.26
C LEU A 98 9.77 -7.52 13.12
N PHE A 99 8.80 -7.58 14.04
CA PHE A 99 7.62 -6.69 14.03
C PHE A 99 7.79 -5.44 14.89
N GLY A 100 8.87 -5.37 15.67
CA GLY A 100 9.26 -4.20 16.44
C GLY A 100 10.77 -4.15 16.62
N VAL A 101 11.30 -2.98 16.95
CA VAL A 101 12.68 -2.83 17.40
C VAL A 101 12.74 -3.29 18.86
N PRO A 102 13.56 -4.30 19.22
CA PRO A 102 13.61 -4.73 20.62
C PRO A 102 14.09 -3.60 21.53
N VAL A 103 13.36 -3.36 22.62
CA VAL A 103 13.70 -2.33 23.61
C VAL A 103 13.46 -2.82 25.05
N PRO A 104 14.39 -2.58 25.99
CA PRO A 104 14.13 -2.83 27.40
C PRO A 104 13.00 -1.92 27.89
N LYS A 105 12.07 -2.46 28.69
CA LYS A 105 10.91 -1.71 29.20
C LYS A 105 11.27 -0.33 29.80
N ASN A 106 12.23 -0.29 30.72
CA ASN A 106 12.68 0.96 31.34
C ASN A 106 13.24 1.97 30.32
N THR A 107 13.88 1.48 29.25
CA THR A 107 14.40 2.35 28.17
C THR A 107 13.26 2.93 27.35
N LEU A 108 12.22 2.15 27.05
CA LEU A 108 11.05 2.67 26.34
C LEU A 108 10.30 3.72 27.15
N GLU A 109 10.11 3.48 28.45
CA GLU A 109 9.53 4.48 29.37
C GLU A 109 10.31 5.80 29.34
N GLU A 110 11.65 5.75 29.36
CA GLU A 110 12.49 6.95 29.21
C GLU A 110 12.34 7.64 27.85
N LEU A 111 12.22 6.87 26.76
CA LEU A 111 12.05 7.41 25.41
C LEU A 111 10.71 8.14 25.27
N LEU A 112 9.63 7.56 25.81
CA LEU A 112 8.29 8.15 25.83
C LEU A 112 8.25 9.40 26.71
N ASN A 113 8.83 9.36 27.91
CA ASN A 113 8.85 10.48 28.86
C ASN A 113 9.53 11.74 28.31
N LYS A 114 10.60 11.58 27.50
CA LYS A 114 11.32 12.71 26.92
C LYS A 114 10.58 13.39 25.75
N LYS A 115 9.54 12.75 25.18
CA LYS A 115 8.73 13.26 24.05
C LYS A 115 9.51 13.87 22.88
N THR A 116 10.70 13.33 22.57
CA THR A 116 11.52 13.79 21.44
C THR A 116 11.82 12.65 20.46
N THR A 117 11.47 12.84 19.19
CA THR A 117 11.75 11.89 18.08
C THR A 117 13.25 11.64 17.89
N LYS A 118 14.10 12.64 18.15
CA LYS A 118 15.55 12.53 18.06
C LYS A 118 16.13 11.40 18.91
N ASN A 119 15.59 11.19 20.11
CA ASN A 119 16.08 10.13 21.00
C ASN A 119 15.64 8.75 20.53
N VAL A 120 14.40 8.63 20.05
CA VAL A 120 13.87 7.40 19.43
C VAL A 120 14.68 7.02 18.18
N PHE A 121 14.82 7.95 17.23
CA PHE A 121 15.54 7.69 15.98
C PHE A 121 17.02 7.42 16.22
N ARG A 122 17.64 8.05 17.23
CA ARG A 122 19.01 7.73 17.63
C ARG A 122 19.12 6.31 18.19
N TYR A 123 18.16 5.89 19.02
CA TYR A 123 18.12 4.52 19.55
C TYR A 123 18.02 3.49 18.41
N ILE A 124 17.06 3.68 17.50
CA ILE A 124 16.89 2.81 16.32
C ILE A 124 18.18 2.81 15.47
N THR A 125 18.76 3.99 15.19
CA THR A 125 20.03 4.11 14.44
C THR A 125 21.14 3.28 15.06
N ASN A 126 21.28 3.30 16.40
CA ASN A 126 22.34 2.55 17.08
C ASN A 126 22.16 1.04 16.87
N ILE A 127 20.93 0.55 16.96
CA ILE A 127 20.61 -0.87 16.69
C ILE A 127 20.94 -1.23 15.23
N LEU A 128 20.53 -0.40 14.27
CA LEU A 128 20.83 -0.64 12.84
C LEU A 128 22.34 -0.66 12.56
N LEU A 129 23.12 0.21 13.23
CA LEU A 129 24.58 0.22 13.14
C LEU A 129 25.21 -1.05 13.69
N GLU A 130 24.70 -1.56 14.81
CA GLU A 130 25.21 -2.82 15.37
C GLU A 130 24.86 -4.02 14.47
N ILE A 131 23.69 -4.03 13.84
CA ILE A 131 23.33 -5.02 12.82
C ILE A 131 24.30 -4.95 11.64
N LYS A 132 24.56 -3.75 11.09
CA LYS A 132 25.54 -3.55 10.01
C LYS A 132 26.95 -4.01 10.40
N LYS A 133 27.38 -3.74 11.64
CA LYS A 133 28.67 -4.24 12.17
C LYS A 133 28.73 -5.75 12.28
N SER A 134 27.58 -6.42 12.45
CA SER A 134 27.50 -7.90 12.45
C SER A 134 27.50 -8.52 11.05
N GLY A 135 27.61 -7.71 10.00
CA GLY A 135 27.67 -8.16 8.60
C GLY A 135 26.32 -8.26 7.90
N LYS A 136 25.22 -7.94 8.58
CA LYS A 136 23.86 -7.97 8.01
C LYS A 136 23.40 -6.58 7.56
N ILE A 137 22.49 -6.53 6.59
CA ILE A 137 21.90 -5.30 6.05
C ILE A 137 20.46 -5.16 6.57
N PRO A 138 20.15 -4.08 7.32
CA PRO A 138 18.79 -3.81 7.76
C PRO A 138 17.86 -3.33 6.63
N ILE A 139 16.59 -3.73 6.72
CA ILE A 139 15.49 -3.27 5.87
C ILE A 139 14.37 -2.81 6.79
N ILE A 140 13.87 -1.60 6.59
CA ILE A 140 12.69 -1.05 7.27
C ILE A 140 11.54 -1.01 6.28
N ILE A 141 10.40 -1.55 6.69
CA ILE A 141 9.16 -1.56 5.92
C ILE A 141 8.06 -0.97 6.79
N LEU A 142 7.40 0.08 6.31
CA LEU A 142 6.20 0.62 6.93
C LEU A 142 5.02 0.34 6.01
N ASP A 143 4.09 -0.50 6.46
CA ASP A 143 2.83 -0.73 5.75
C ASP A 143 1.76 0.25 6.21
N GLU A 144 0.91 0.66 5.28
CA GLU A 144 -0.17 1.64 5.49
C GLU A 144 0.30 2.98 6.06
N LEU A 145 1.41 3.53 5.52
CA LEU A 145 2.06 4.76 5.98
C LEU A 145 1.09 5.96 6.12
N GLN A 146 0.02 6.02 5.31
CA GLN A 146 -0.95 7.11 5.37
C GLN A 146 -1.67 7.22 6.73
N LYS A 147 -1.67 6.16 7.55
CA LYS A 147 -2.25 6.17 8.91
C LYS A 147 -1.63 7.22 9.83
N ILE A 148 -0.38 7.60 9.58
CA ILE A 148 0.33 8.62 10.36
C ILE A 148 0.45 9.96 9.65
N GLY A 149 -0.16 10.11 8.46
CA GLY A 149 -0.03 11.30 7.62
C GLY A 149 -0.56 12.58 8.26
N ASP A 150 -1.58 12.48 9.11
CA ASP A 150 -2.24 13.62 9.76
C ASP A 150 -1.76 13.86 11.21
N LEU A 151 -0.82 13.06 11.73
CA LEU A 151 -0.33 13.18 13.10
C LEU A 151 0.64 14.36 13.26
N LYS A 152 0.33 15.28 14.19
CA LYS A 152 1.10 16.49 14.49
C LYS A 152 1.82 16.41 15.84
N ILE A 153 3.13 16.62 15.85
CA ILE A 153 4.01 16.66 17.03
C ILE A 153 5.06 17.73 16.78
N ASN A 154 4.92 18.90 17.41
CA ASN A 154 5.86 20.03 17.22
C ASN A 154 6.17 20.34 15.73
N GLY A 155 5.22 20.05 14.82
CA GLY A 155 5.41 19.89 13.38
C GLY A 155 4.58 18.70 12.85
N PHE A 156 4.64 18.36 11.56
CA PHE A 156 4.06 17.08 11.10
C PHE A 156 5.09 15.96 11.31
N LEU A 157 4.70 14.90 12.02
CA LEU A 157 5.53 13.71 12.30
C LEU A 157 6.16 13.13 11.03
N ILE A 158 5.38 13.12 9.96
CA ILE A 158 5.77 12.57 8.66
C ILE A 158 7.04 13.24 8.11
N TYR A 159 7.24 14.54 8.35
CA TYR A 159 8.44 15.25 7.89
C TYR A 159 9.68 14.85 8.69
N GLU A 160 9.55 14.67 10.00
CA GLU A 160 10.67 14.19 10.82
C GLU A 160 11.04 12.74 10.42
N LEU A 161 10.03 11.92 10.15
CA LEU A 161 10.21 10.54 9.70
C LEU A 161 10.91 10.47 8.32
N PHE A 162 10.48 11.28 7.35
CA PHE A 162 11.13 11.34 6.03
C PHE A 162 12.58 11.83 6.12
N ASN A 163 12.85 12.87 6.93
CA ASN A 163 14.22 13.31 7.19
C ASN A 163 15.08 12.19 7.78
N TYR A 164 14.51 11.42 8.71
CA TYR A 164 15.20 10.29 9.29
C TYR A 164 15.49 9.19 8.26
N PHE A 165 14.51 8.82 7.42
CA PHE A 165 14.71 7.86 6.34
C PHE A 165 15.75 8.31 5.32
N ILE A 166 15.80 9.60 4.98
CA ILE A 166 16.86 10.18 4.13
C ILE A 166 18.24 10.01 4.80
N SER A 167 18.33 10.24 6.12
CA SER A 167 19.56 10.01 6.90
C SER A 167 20.02 8.55 6.83
N LEU A 168 19.09 7.59 6.97
CA LEU A 168 19.40 6.17 6.91
C LEU A 168 19.83 5.70 5.52
N THR A 169 19.12 6.13 4.48
CA THR A 169 19.31 5.65 3.10
C THR A 169 20.45 6.37 2.40
N LYS A 170 20.41 7.69 2.30
CA LYS A 170 21.31 8.46 1.43
C LYS A 170 22.58 8.96 2.11
N HIS A 171 22.50 9.28 3.40
CA HIS A 171 23.66 9.85 4.11
C HIS A 171 24.53 8.78 4.76
N LYS A 172 23.92 7.71 5.28
CA LYS A 172 24.63 6.64 5.99
C LYS A 172 24.71 5.34 5.19
N HIS A 173 23.93 5.19 4.12
CA HIS A 173 23.82 3.94 3.36
C HIS A 173 23.62 2.73 4.28
N LEU A 174 22.79 2.91 5.32
CA LEU A 174 22.72 2.03 6.48
C LEU A 174 21.59 1.01 6.36
N CYS A 175 20.46 1.40 5.77
CA CYS A 175 19.24 0.61 5.79
C CYS A 175 18.38 0.92 4.57
N HIS A 176 17.80 -0.11 3.94
CA HIS A 176 16.78 0.07 2.91
C HIS A 176 15.46 0.48 3.57
N VAL A 177 14.72 1.40 2.96
CA VAL A 177 13.43 1.85 3.48
C VAL A 177 12.35 1.72 2.41
N PHE A 178 11.31 0.94 2.74
CA PHE A 178 10.11 0.80 1.94
C PHE A 178 8.89 1.32 2.70
N CYS A 179 8.04 2.08 2.01
CA CYS A 179 6.78 2.59 2.55
C CYS A 179 5.65 2.17 1.64
N LEU A 180 4.67 1.41 2.16
CA LEU A 180 3.55 0.93 1.39
C LEU A 180 2.33 1.82 1.64
N SER A 181 1.56 2.09 0.59
CA SER A 181 0.26 2.77 0.73
C SER A 181 -0.72 2.37 -0.38
N SER A 182 -1.99 2.22 -0.01
CA SER A 182 -3.09 2.11 -0.97
C SER A 182 -3.80 3.45 -1.22
N ASP A 183 -3.43 4.50 -0.49
CA ASP A 183 -4.02 5.84 -0.62
C ASP A 183 -3.24 6.66 -1.65
N SER A 184 -3.77 6.70 -2.87
CA SER A 184 -3.15 7.46 -3.96
C SER A 184 -3.11 8.98 -3.75
N LEU A 185 -3.99 9.57 -2.92
CA LEU A 185 -3.91 10.99 -2.58
C LEU A 185 -2.80 11.26 -1.58
N PHE A 186 -2.61 10.36 -0.61
CA PHE A 186 -1.44 10.41 0.26
C PHE A 186 -0.15 10.34 -0.57
N ILE A 187 -0.08 9.43 -1.54
CA ILE A 187 1.09 9.34 -2.42
C ILE A 187 1.24 10.58 -3.31
N GLU A 188 0.16 11.19 -3.81
CA GLU A 188 0.24 12.48 -4.54
C GLU A 188 0.85 13.58 -3.67
N LYS A 189 0.41 13.70 -2.41
CA LYS A 189 1.00 14.65 -1.44
C LYS A 189 2.48 14.39 -1.28
N VAL A 190 2.87 13.15 -0.94
CA VAL A 190 4.27 12.73 -0.76
C VAL A 190 5.10 12.95 -2.02
N TYR A 191 4.55 12.69 -3.21
CA TYR A 191 5.20 12.93 -4.50
C TYR A 191 5.51 14.41 -4.74
N SER A 192 4.64 15.31 -4.26
CA SER A 192 4.84 16.76 -4.36
C SER A 192 5.80 17.35 -3.31
N GLU A 193 6.25 16.56 -2.34
CA GLU A 193 7.11 17.06 -1.27
C GLU A 193 8.53 17.38 -1.73
N ALA A 194 8.92 18.65 -1.63
CA ALA A 194 10.23 19.14 -2.05
C ALA A 194 11.38 18.42 -1.32
N ILE A 195 11.18 18.01 -0.07
CA ILE A 195 12.20 17.30 0.72
C ILE A 195 12.52 15.91 0.17
N LEU A 196 11.60 15.29 -0.56
CA LEU A 196 11.74 13.95 -1.16
C LEU A 196 12.23 14.00 -2.60
N ASN A 197 12.29 15.18 -3.22
CA ASN A 197 12.76 15.34 -4.59
C ASN A 197 14.21 14.85 -4.74
N GLY A 198 14.44 13.91 -5.66
CA GLY A 198 15.74 13.24 -5.85
C GLY A 198 16.20 12.36 -4.68
N ARG A 199 15.27 12.00 -3.77
CA ARG A 199 15.51 11.18 -2.58
C ARG A 199 14.49 10.05 -2.38
N ALA A 200 13.42 10.03 -3.16
CA ALA A 200 12.41 8.98 -3.18
C ALA A 200 12.18 8.41 -4.59
N LYS A 201 11.70 7.16 -4.63
CA LYS A 201 11.23 6.45 -5.82
C LYS A 201 9.85 5.86 -5.54
N TYR A 202 9.04 5.69 -6.59
CA TYR A 202 7.65 5.28 -6.49
C TYR A 202 7.43 4.05 -7.38
N LEU A 203 7.09 2.92 -6.77
CA LEU A 203 6.90 1.64 -7.43
C LEU A 203 5.41 1.32 -7.45
N LEU A 204 4.82 1.24 -8.65
CA LEU A 204 3.40 0.91 -8.81
C LEU A 204 3.22 -0.62 -8.82
N VAL A 205 2.44 -1.13 -7.87
CA VAL A 205 1.94 -2.51 -7.85
C VAL A 205 0.49 -2.49 -8.30
N ASP A 206 0.29 -2.81 -9.57
CA ASP A 206 -1.01 -2.72 -10.23
C ASP A 206 -1.76 -4.07 -10.28
N ASP A 207 -3.05 -4.04 -10.61
CA ASP A 207 -3.82 -5.21 -11.02
C ASP A 207 -3.17 -5.89 -12.22
N PHE A 208 -3.42 -7.18 -12.41
CA PHE A 208 -2.81 -7.93 -13.51
C PHE A 208 -3.24 -7.39 -14.89
N ASP A 209 -2.33 -7.44 -15.85
CA ASP A 209 -2.73 -7.32 -17.25
C ASP A 209 -3.59 -8.53 -17.67
N LYS A 210 -4.20 -8.43 -18.85
CA LYS A 210 -5.10 -9.47 -19.36
C LYS A 210 -4.42 -10.83 -19.47
N GLU A 211 -3.22 -10.88 -20.02
CA GLU A 211 -2.49 -12.12 -20.23
C GLU A 211 -2.18 -12.81 -18.89
N THR A 212 -1.70 -12.03 -17.91
CA THR A 212 -1.39 -12.49 -16.56
C THR A 212 -2.64 -12.92 -15.82
N ALA A 213 -3.75 -12.18 -15.94
CA ALA A 213 -5.03 -12.54 -15.32
C ALA A 213 -5.55 -13.89 -15.84
N ILE A 214 -5.47 -14.13 -17.16
CA ILE A 214 -5.87 -15.41 -17.77
C ILE A 214 -4.98 -16.55 -17.26
N LYS A 215 -3.66 -16.36 -17.22
CA LYS A 215 -2.72 -17.36 -16.66
C LYS A 215 -3.01 -17.63 -15.18
N PHE A 216 -3.38 -16.59 -14.42
CA PHE A 216 -3.73 -16.71 -13.01
C PHE A 216 -5.02 -17.52 -12.81
N MET A 217 -6.04 -17.27 -13.63
CA MET A 217 -7.27 -18.06 -13.64
C MET A 217 -6.98 -19.54 -13.93
N ASP A 218 -6.13 -19.84 -14.92
CA ASP A 218 -5.74 -21.22 -15.24
C ASP A 218 -5.00 -21.91 -14.08
N PHE A 219 -4.13 -21.18 -13.37
CA PHE A 219 -3.45 -21.68 -12.18
C PHE A 219 -4.42 -21.98 -11.05
N LEU A 220 -5.32 -21.03 -10.74
CA LEU A 220 -6.28 -21.16 -9.66
C LEU A 220 -7.33 -22.24 -9.95
N SER A 221 -7.88 -22.28 -11.15
CA SER A 221 -8.94 -23.23 -11.50
C SER A 221 -8.44 -24.67 -11.41
N LYS A 222 -7.20 -24.95 -11.87
CA LYS A 222 -6.57 -26.27 -11.73
C LYS A 222 -6.40 -26.65 -10.27
N ARG A 223 -5.95 -25.72 -9.43
CA ARG A 223 -5.65 -26.00 -8.02
C ARG A 223 -6.90 -26.11 -7.15
N ILE A 224 -7.91 -25.29 -7.40
CA ILE A 224 -9.09 -25.13 -6.54
C ILE A 224 -10.28 -25.95 -7.03
N LEU A 225 -10.48 -26.01 -8.35
CA LEU A 225 -11.62 -26.67 -8.98
C LEU A 225 -11.26 -28.01 -9.64
N ASN A 226 -9.96 -28.34 -9.72
CA ASN A 226 -9.44 -29.50 -10.46
C ASN A 226 -9.92 -29.54 -11.93
N LYS A 227 -10.18 -28.37 -12.52
CA LYS A 227 -10.57 -28.21 -13.94
C LYS A 227 -9.97 -26.94 -14.54
N LYS A 228 -9.93 -26.88 -15.87
CA LYS A 228 -9.63 -25.63 -16.59
C LYS A 228 -10.94 -24.93 -16.94
N LEU A 229 -10.94 -23.61 -16.82
CA LEU A 229 -12.00 -22.80 -17.41
C LEU A 229 -11.81 -22.70 -18.92
N SER A 230 -12.90 -22.55 -19.67
CA SER A 230 -12.88 -22.25 -21.09
C SER A 230 -12.29 -20.85 -21.34
N ASN A 231 -11.87 -20.57 -22.56
CA ASN A 231 -11.42 -19.22 -22.91
C ASN A 231 -12.56 -18.21 -22.79
N GLU A 232 -13.79 -18.60 -23.13
CA GLU A 232 -14.98 -17.75 -23.00
C GLU A 232 -15.27 -17.40 -21.53
N GLU A 233 -15.19 -18.38 -20.61
CA GLU A 233 -15.35 -18.13 -19.17
C GLU A 233 -14.29 -17.16 -18.64
N LYS A 234 -13.02 -17.32 -19.06
CA LYS A 234 -11.92 -16.44 -18.62
C LYS A 234 -12.05 -15.03 -19.18
N GLU A 235 -12.43 -14.90 -20.44
CA GLU A 235 -12.72 -13.61 -21.07
C GLU A 235 -13.90 -12.90 -20.38
N LEU A 236 -14.95 -13.66 -20.05
CA LEU A 236 -16.11 -13.14 -19.34
C LEU A 236 -15.73 -12.64 -17.93
N ILE A 237 -14.98 -13.43 -17.16
CA ILE A 237 -14.44 -13.01 -15.85
C ILE A 237 -13.63 -11.72 -15.99
N TYR A 238 -12.66 -11.69 -16.92
CA TYR A 238 -11.81 -10.52 -17.11
C TYR A 238 -12.62 -9.28 -17.50
N SER A 239 -13.66 -9.42 -18.32
CA SER A 239 -14.51 -8.29 -18.70
C SER A 239 -15.25 -7.66 -17.51
N TYR A 240 -15.53 -8.43 -16.45
CA TYR A 240 -16.21 -7.97 -15.24
C TYR A 240 -15.25 -7.41 -14.18
N VAL A 241 -14.19 -8.15 -13.87
CA VAL A 241 -13.30 -7.85 -12.71
C VAL A 241 -11.89 -7.45 -13.12
N GLY A 242 -11.55 -7.47 -14.40
CA GLY A 242 -10.22 -7.17 -14.91
C GLY A 242 -9.19 -8.15 -14.35
N GLY A 243 -8.00 -7.64 -14.06
CA GLY A 243 -6.91 -8.41 -13.45
C GLY A 243 -6.82 -8.33 -11.93
N LYS A 244 -7.89 -7.90 -11.24
CA LYS A 244 -7.87 -7.77 -9.79
C LYS A 244 -7.82 -9.14 -9.13
N SER A 245 -6.70 -9.47 -8.51
CA SER A 245 -6.39 -10.82 -8.04
C SER A 245 -7.38 -11.34 -7.00
N ILE A 246 -7.81 -10.49 -6.05
CA ILE A 246 -8.75 -10.88 -4.99
C ILE A 246 -10.13 -11.24 -5.55
N ASP A 247 -10.60 -10.52 -6.57
CA ASP A 247 -11.91 -10.75 -7.20
C ASP A 247 -11.86 -12.06 -8.02
N ILE A 248 -10.76 -12.30 -8.73
CA ILE A 248 -10.53 -13.57 -9.45
C ILE A 248 -10.50 -14.74 -8.46
N ILE A 249 -9.79 -14.63 -7.33
CA ILE A 249 -9.77 -15.67 -6.29
C ILE A 249 -11.17 -15.96 -5.78
N TYR A 250 -11.94 -14.92 -5.46
CA TYR A 250 -13.32 -15.05 -5.00
C TYR A 250 -14.19 -15.81 -6.00
N ILE A 251 -14.16 -15.41 -7.29
CA ILE A 251 -14.94 -16.08 -8.34
C ILE A 251 -14.57 -17.56 -8.44
N ILE A 252 -13.27 -17.89 -8.50
CA ILE A 252 -12.82 -19.28 -8.61
C ILE A 252 -13.25 -20.10 -7.38
N GLN A 253 -13.28 -19.52 -6.18
CA GLN A 253 -13.75 -20.20 -4.98
C GLN A 253 -15.26 -20.46 -5.02
N GLU A 254 -16.06 -19.46 -5.43
CA GLU A 254 -17.51 -19.55 -5.50
C GLU A 254 -18.00 -20.50 -6.60
N LEU A 255 -17.21 -20.69 -7.67
CA LEU A 255 -17.50 -21.66 -8.75
C LEU A 255 -17.59 -23.12 -8.27
N LYS A 256 -17.22 -23.42 -7.03
CA LYS A 256 -17.48 -24.72 -6.40
C LYS A 256 -18.97 -24.99 -6.21
N ASN A 257 -19.75 -23.93 -5.95
CA ASN A 257 -21.13 -24.05 -5.48
C ASN A 257 -22.13 -23.28 -6.35
N LYS A 258 -21.68 -22.32 -7.15
CA LYS A 258 -22.52 -21.44 -7.98
C LYS A 258 -22.08 -21.46 -9.44
N ASN A 259 -22.99 -21.08 -10.32
CA ASN A 259 -22.66 -20.88 -11.73
C ASN A 259 -21.94 -19.51 -11.93
N LEU A 260 -21.18 -19.39 -13.01
CA LEU A 260 -20.36 -18.21 -13.27
C LEU A 260 -21.20 -16.93 -13.41
N GLU A 261 -22.31 -17.00 -14.14
CA GLU A 261 -23.20 -15.86 -14.41
C GLU A 261 -23.77 -15.28 -13.11
N GLU A 262 -24.26 -16.13 -12.21
CA GLU A 262 -24.80 -15.73 -10.91
C GLU A 262 -23.76 -14.99 -10.06
N ILE A 263 -22.52 -15.47 -10.04
CA ILE A 263 -21.42 -14.84 -9.29
C ILE A 263 -21.10 -13.46 -9.88
N LEU A 264 -20.97 -13.39 -11.21
CA LEU A 264 -20.62 -12.15 -11.90
C LEU A 264 -21.73 -11.11 -11.80
N ASP A 265 -22.99 -11.52 -11.93
CA ASP A 265 -24.15 -10.66 -11.76
C ASP A 265 -24.27 -10.15 -10.33
N TYR A 266 -23.98 -10.99 -9.33
CA TYR A 266 -23.92 -10.56 -7.93
C TYR A 266 -22.85 -9.48 -7.72
N LEU A 267 -21.62 -9.71 -8.17
CA LEU A 267 -20.50 -8.76 -8.02
C LEU A 267 -20.80 -7.42 -8.71
N LEU A 268 -21.34 -7.48 -9.92
CA LEU A 268 -21.67 -6.27 -10.67
C LEU A 268 -22.86 -5.54 -10.08
N LYS A 269 -23.89 -6.25 -9.63
CA LYS A 269 -25.02 -5.65 -8.92
C LYS A 269 -24.58 -4.97 -7.62
N ASP A 270 -23.70 -5.59 -6.84
CA ASP A 270 -23.13 -4.98 -5.64
C ASP A 270 -22.37 -3.67 -5.96
N ALA A 271 -21.53 -3.68 -7.00
CA ALA A 271 -20.81 -2.50 -7.46
C ALA A 271 -21.77 -1.38 -7.94
N ILE A 272 -22.81 -1.72 -8.70
CA ILE A 272 -23.87 -0.81 -9.14
C ILE A 272 -24.59 -0.22 -7.94
N GLN A 273 -25.10 -1.03 -7.00
CA GLN A 273 -25.85 -0.52 -5.86
C GLN A 273 -25.02 0.41 -4.96
N LYS A 274 -23.73 0.11 -4.77
CA LYS A 274 -22.82 1.00 -4.03
C LYS A 274 -22.61 2.33 -4.74
N LEU A 275 -22.46 2.32 -6.06
CA LEU A 275 -22.31 3.54 -6.86
C LEU A 275 -23.62 4.35 -6.90
N ASP A 276 -24.76 3.68 -7.05
CA ASP A 276 -26.08 4.31 -7.04
C ASP A 276 -26.37 5.01 -5.71
N MET A 277 -26.14 4.32 -4.59
CA MET A 277 -26.26 4.90 -3.25
C MET A 277 -25.33 6.11 -3.06
N PHE A 278 -24.09 6.04 -3.58
CA PHE A 278 -23.18 7.18 -3.58
C PHE A 278 -23.77 8.38 -4.34
N LEU A 279 -24.35 8.17 -5.53
CA LEU A 279 -24.96 9.21 -6.35
C LEU A 279 -26.26 9.75 -5.74
N GLU A 280 -27.01 8.91 -5.05
CA GLU A 280 -28.23 9.28 -4.33
C GLU A 280 -27.91 10.24 -3.18
N ILE A 281 -26.88 9.94 -2.38
CA ILE A 281 -26.44 10.81 -1.27
C ILE A 281 -26.10 12.23 -1.76
N LEU A 282 -25.63 12.39 -3.00
CA LEU A 282 -25.34 13.69 -3.60
C LEU A 282 -26.60 14.53 -3.93
N ASN A 283 -27.80 13.94 -3.89
CA ASN A 283 -29.06 14.70 -3.97
C ASN A 283 -29.35 15.48 -2.68
N TYR A 284 -28.87 14.96 -1.55
CA TYR A 284 -29.17 15.50 -0.22
C TYR A 284 -27.98 16.23 0.39
N SER A 285 -26.78 16.06 -0.17
CA SER A 285 -25.55 16.62 0.37
C SER A 285 -24.63 17.14 -0.74
N LYS A 286 -23.92 18.23 -0.41
CA LYS A 286 -22.87 18.78 -1.26
C LYS A 286 -21.53 18.57 -0.58
N PRO A 287 -20.70 17.65 -1.09
CA PRO A 287 -19.43 17.35 -0.46
C PRO A 287 -18.49 18.55 -0.56
N LYS A 288 -17.66 18.72 0.46
CA LYS A 288 -16.67 19.79 0.55
C LYS A 288 -15.27 19.20 0.55
N ILE A 289 -14.38 19.77 -0.25
CA ILE A 289 -12.97 19.40 -0.32
C ILE A 289 -12.12 20.60 0.01
N GLU A 290 -11.19 20.42 0.94
CA GLU A 290 -10.16 21.39 1.27
C GLU A 290 -9.00 21.29 0.26
N ILE A 291 -8.64 22.42 -0.35
CA ILE A 291 -7.45 22.58 -1.20
C ILE A 291 -6.70 23.81 -0.71
N GLY A 292 -5.48 23.61 -0.20
CA GLY A 292 -4.76 24.67 0.48
C GLY A 292 -5.59 25.18 1.67
N ASN A 293 -5.91 26.48 1.66
CA ASN A 293 -6.74 27.11 2.70
C ASN A 293 -8.20 27.33 2.26
N GLU A 294 -8.59 26.84 1.09
CA GLU A 294 -9.93 27.02 0.54
C GLU A 294 -10.76 25.76 0.66
N ILE A 295 -12.05 25.93 0.99
CA ILE A 295 -13.03 24.86 1.04
C ILE A 295 -13.92 24.99 -0.20
N ILE A 296 -13.85 24.00 -1.08
CA ILE A 296 -14.60 23.97 -2.34
C ILE A 296 -15.79 23.03 -2.19
N GLU A 297 -16.99 23.56 -2.40
CA GLU A 297 -18.24 22.79 -2.43
C GLU A 297 -18.47 22.21 -3.83
N LEU A 298 -18.70 20.90 -3.92
CA LEU A 298 -18.88 20.19 -5.18
C LEU A 298 -20.36 20.07 -5.54
N LYS A 299 -20.67 20.21 -6.83
CA LYS A 299 -22.00 19.93 -7.37
C LYS A 299 -22.06 18.49 -7.87
N LYS A 300 -23.24 17.88 -7.75
CA LYS A 300 -23.51 16.53 -8.26
C LYS A 300 -23.22 16.43 -9.75
N GLU A 301 -23.60 17.44 -10.55
CA GLU A 301 -23.35 17.49 -11.99
C GLU A 301 -21.86 17.39 -12.34
N ASP A 302 -20.98 18.06 -11.59
CA ASP A 302 -19.54 18.01 -11.84
C ASP A 302 -18.97 16.60 -11.61
N ILE A 303 -19.48 15.92 -10.58
CA ILE A 303 -19.12 14.52 -10.27
C ILE A 303 -19.62 13.58 -11.37
N ILE A 304 -20.87 13.72 -11.81
CA ILE A 304 -21.45 12.91 -12.88
C ILE A 304 -20.70 13.14 -14.20
N ASN A 305 -20.39 14.39 -14.54
CA ASN A 305 -19.65 14.72 -15.75
C ASN A 305 -18.24 14.13 -15.73
N ALA A 306 -17.58 14.13 -14.57
CA ALA A 306 -16.29 13.45 -14.40
C ALA A 306 -16.41 11.93 -14.60
N LEU A 307 -17.46 11.28 -14.05
CA LEU A 307 -17.69 9.85 -14.23
C LEU A 307 -18.04 9.48 -15.68
N ARG A 308 -18.76 10.35 -16.42
CA ARG A 308 -19.11 10.15 -17.83
C ARG A 308 -17.88 9.97 -18.73
N LEU A 309 -16.75 10.60 -18.38
CA LEU A 309 -15.50 10.43 -19.14
C LEU A 309 -15.03 8.97 -19.18
N PHE A 310 -15.43 8.17 -18.19
CA PHE A 310 -15.08 6.76 -18.11
C PHE A 310 -16.04 5.83 -18.85
N LYS A 311 -17.06 6.31 -19.57
CA LYS A 311 -17.91 5.41 -20.37
C LYS A 311 -17.12 4.69 -21.47
N GLU A 312 -16.31 5.45 -22.19
CA GLU A 312 -15.58 4.98 -23.37
C GLU A 312 -14.12 4.63 -23.06
N LYS A 313 -13.54 5.24 -22.02
CA LYS A 313 -12.12 5.10 -21.67
C LYS A 313 -11.97 4.57 -20.26
N TYR A 314 -11.08 3.59 -20.07
CA TYR A 314 -10.74 3.12 -18.72
C TYR A 314 -9.82 4.09 -17.98
N MET A 315 -8.94 4.79 -18.71
CA MET A 315 -7.93 5.67 -18.16
C MET A 315 -7.91 7.00 -18.91
N ILE A 316 -7.75 8.10 -18.17
CA ILE A 316 -7.71 9.48 -18.70
C ILE A 316 -6.60 10.27 -18.00
N ASN A 317 -6.22 11.42 -18.57
CA ASN A 317 -5.28 12.32 -17.89
C ASN A 317 -5.99 13.01 -16.71
N LYS A 318 -5.30 13.17 -15.57
CA LYS A 318 -5.91 13.78 -14.38
C LYS A 318 -6.38 15.22 -14.61
N LYS A 319 -5.79 15.93 -15.58
CA LYS A 319 -6.17 17.30 -15.96
C LYS A 319 -7.54 17.39 -16.63
N GLU A 320 -8.11 16.26 -17.07
CA GLU A 320 -9.46 16.22 -17.67
C GLU A 320 -10.57 16.37 -16.60
N ILE A 321 -10.26 16.16 -15.32
CA ILE A 321 -11.19 16.32 -14.20
C ILE A 321 -10.68 17.43 -13.27
N PRO A 322 -11.53 18.37 -12.83
CA PRO A 322 -11.13 19.36 -11.83
C PRO A 322 -10.58 18.72 -10.55
N THR A 323 -9.50 19.28 -10.01
CA THR A 323 -8.82 18.76 -8.81
C THR A 323 -9.75 18.43 -7.64
N PRO A 324 -10.66 19.33 -7.22
CA PRO A 324 -11.61 19.03 -6.15
C PRO A 324 -12.45 17.76 -6.42
N VAL A 325 -12.86 17.55 -7.68
CA VAL A 325 -13.75 16.46 -8.08
C VAL A 325 -13.02 15.13 -8.07
N TYR A 326 -11.83 15.03 -8.68
CA TYR A 326 -11.10 13.76 -8.64
C TYR A 326 -10.64 13.43 -7.23
N MET A 327 -10.23 14.42 -6.42
CA MET A 327 -9.85 14.18 -5.03
C MET A 327 -11.02 13.58 -4.24
N TYR A 328 -12.24 14.10 -4.43
CA TYR A 328 -13.42 13.51 -3.80
C TYR A 328 -13.69 12.08 -4.26
N LEU A 329 -13.63 11.83 -5.57
CA LEU A 329 -13.85 10.50 -6.15
C LEU A 329 -12.81 9.47 -5.70
N VAL A 330 -11.54 9.88 -5.55
CA VAL A 330 -10.47 9.02 -5.02
C VAL A 330 -10.68 8.75 -3.52
N LYS A 331 -11.02 9.77 -2.71
CA LYS A 331 -11.37 9.56 -1.28
C LYS A 331 -12.52 8.59 -1.09
N LYS A 332 -13.44 8.51 -2.06
CA LYS A 332 -14.59 7.59 -2.05
C LYS A 332 -14.27 6.22 -2.67
N ASN A 333 -13.00 5.95 -3.00
CA ASN A 333 -12.54 4.72 -3.65
C ASN A 333 -13.26 4.41 -4.97
N ILE A 334 -13.74 5.44 -5.68
CA ILE A 334 -14.36 5.29 -7.00
C ILE A 334 -13.29 5.36 -8.08
N LEU A 335 -12.34 6.29 -7.94
CA LEU A 335 -11.19 6.43 -8.83
C LEU A 335 -9.89 6.10 -8.10
N PHE A 336 -8.91 5.65 -8.87
CA PHE A 336 -7.51 5.54 -8.49
C PHE A 336 -6.70 6.62 -9.22
N LEU A 337 -5.83 7.31 -8.49
CA LEU A 337 -4.87 8.26 -9.05
C LEU A 337 -3.49 7.61 -9.16
N ASN A 338 -2.86 7.73 -10.33
CA ASN A 338 -1.42 7.54 -10.46
C ASN A 338 -0.75 8.93 -10.49
N PRO A 339 -0.08 9.36 -9.40
CA PRO A 339 0.50 10.69 -9.35
C PRO A 339 1.77 10.82 -10.20
N VAL A 340 2.48 9.71 -10.45
CA VAL A 340 3.70 9.70 -11.27
C VAL A 340 3.37 9.92 -12.73
N GLU A 341 2.38 9.19 -13.26
CA GLU A 341 1.92 9.31 -14.65
C GLU A 341 0.89 10.42 -14.84
N GLY A 342 0.31 10.94 -13.75
CA GLY A 342 -0.75 11.95 -13.79
C GLY A 342 -2.04 11.43 -14.43
N THR A 343 -2.40 10.17 -14.18
CA THR A 343 -3.59 9.52 -14.77
C THR A 343 -4.63 9.14 -13.73
N LEU A 344 -5.90 9.10 -14.16
CA LEU A 344 -7.04 8.65 -13.38
C LEU A 344 -7.70 7.47 -14.09
N ARG A 345 -8.22 6.52 -13.30
CA ARG A 345 -9.05 5.40 -13.76
C ARG A 345 -10.00 4.96 -12.65
N PRO A 346 -11.06 4.20 -12.94
CA PRO A 346 -11.86 3.53 -11.92
C PRO A 346 -11.00 2.65 -11.02
N GLN A 347 -11.35 2.56 -9.75
CA GLN A 347 -10.61 1.77 -8.75
C GLN A 347 -10.61 0.25 -9.05
N SER A 348 -11.57 -0.22 -9.85
CA SER A 348 -11.64 -1.58 -10.39
C SER A 348 -12.47 -1.61 -11.67
N PHE A 349 -12.38 -2.72 -12.43
CA PHE A 349 -13.26 -2.99 -13.57
C PHE A 349 -14.73 -3.10 -13.15
N LEU A 350 -15.02 -3.63 -11.96
CA LEU A 350 -16.40 -3.67 -11.43
C LEU A 350 -17.00 -2.27 -11.28
N ILE A 351 -16.23 -1.33 -10.72
CA ILE A 351 -16.67 0.07 -10.62
C ILE A 351 -16.78 0.69 -12.02
N TRP A 352 -15.84 0.39 -12.93
CA TRP A 352 -15.92 0.87 -14.30
C TRP A 352 -17.20 0.41 -15.01
N ASN A 353 -17.54 -0.87 -14.89
CA ASN A 353 -18.77 -1.45 -15.44
C ASN A 353 -20.02 -0.90 -14.75
N GLY A 354 -19.95 -0.62 -13.44
CA GLY A 354 -21.00 0.10 -12.72
C GLY A 354 -21.24 1.50 -13.28
N ILE A 355 -20.17 2.26 -13.54
CA ILE A 355 -20.24 3.60 -14.16
C ILE A 355 -20.92 3.52 -15.53
N LYS A 356 -20.49 2.58 -16.40
CA LYS A 356 -21.08 2.41 -17.75
C LYS A 356 -22.57 2.09 -17.74
N ARG A 357 -23.06 1.42 -16.70
CA ARG A 357 -24.46 1.00 -16.58
C ARG A 357 -25.36 2.09 -15.97
N LEU A 358 -24.86 2.85 -15.00
CA LEU A 358 -25.66 3.82 -14.23
C LEU A 358 -25.62 5.25 -14.76
N ILE A 359 -24.47 5.68 -15.25
CA ILE A 359 -24.24 7.03 -15.78
C ILE A 359 -24.42 6.98 -17.28
#